data_AF-A0A9D7BKU7-F1
#
_entry.id   AF-A0A9D7BKU7-F1
#
_cell.length_a   1.000
_cell.length_b   1.000
_cell.length_c   1.000
_cell.angle_alpha   90.00
_cell.angle_beta   90.00
_cell.angle_gamma   90.00
#
_symmetry.space_group_name_H-M   'P 1'
#
loop_
_entity.id
_entity.type
_entity.pdbx_description
1 polymer ?
#
loop_
_entity_poly.entity_id
_entity_poly.type
_entity_poly.pdbx_seq_one_letter_code
_entity_poly.pdbx_strand_id
1 'polypeptide(L)'
;MYTRVDTKTGKTETSFFKTDTSTYFYPASTVKMPVAFLALEKVRKLQKQGFPITPETTMHHGSGTTPQTEKTSEETVANGSPNIKRYIEKIFLVSDNDAYNRLYEFLGQDSINKILKYKNIFTSSVINHRLGVPEFDFDDNRRSNPISFSEEGKIVYTLPERFGVENFVHHATNSVKGRGYIDQENNLVKTPFDFSKKNYYNLVDMQNSLARVIHPEWFSKQEQFDVLPEDYIFLKETMQKKPRDDRYYAQDTSLHDNYVKFFIFGDCSEPIPDHVKIYNKTGMAYGYLIDCAYIEDTSNNTSFYLTAMIHVNKNQIYNDGIYEYKTIGIPFLAELGRTMYLYTKKKSR
;
A
#
# COMPACT_ATOMS: atom_id res chain seq x y z
N MET A 1 8.49 6.53 -13.24
CA MET A 1 9.84 6.08 -12.86
C MET A 1 10.00 4.64 -13.31
N TYR A 2 11.07 4.33 -14.02
CA TYR A 2 11.38 2.99 -14.50
C TYR A 2 12.79 2.61 -14.06
N THR A 3 12.99 1.42 -13.52
CA THR A 3 14.32 0.91 -13.18
C THR A 3 14.51 -0.45 -13.83
N ARG A 4 15.42 -0.52 -14.80
CA ARG A 4 15.84 -1.80 -15.37
C ARG A 4 16.70 -2.53 -14.35
N VAL A 5 16.52 -3.83 -14.24
CA VAL A 5 17.36 -4.70 -13.40
C VAL A 5 18.03 -5.72 -14.30
N ASP A 6 19.36 -5.72 -14.34
CA ASP A 6 20.13 -6.77 -14.99
C ASP A 6 20.25 -7.95 -14.01
N THR A 7 19.51 -9.03 -14.27
CA THR A 7 19.46 -10.20 -13.38
C THR A 7 20.77 -10.97 -13.28
N LYS A 8 21.70 -10.79 -14.23
CA LYS A 8 23.00 -11.49 -14.24
C LYS A 8 24.03 -10.75 -13.40
N THR A 9 24.01 -9.42 -13.45
CA THR A 9 25.03 -8.56 -12.82
C THR A 9 24.53 -7.84 -11.57
N GLY A 10 23.22 -7.80 -11.35
CA GLY A 10 22.58 -7.00 -10.30
C GLY A 10 22.61 -5.50 -10.57
N LYS A 11 23.10 -5.05 -11.72
CA LYS A 11 23.16 -3.63 -12.07
C LYS A 11 21.77 -3.07 -12.34
N THR A 12 21.54 -1.84 -11.90
CA THR A 12 20.29 -1.13 -12.11
C THR A 12 20.50 0.15 -12.91
N GLU A 13 19.51 0.48 -13.75
CA GLU A 13 19.48 1.73 -14.50
C GLU A 13 18.10 2.37 -14.34
N THR A 14 18.05 3.54 -13.68
CA THR A 14 16.80 4.24 -13.41
C THR A 14 16.60 5.41 -14.37
N SER A 15 15.40 5.51 -14.92
CA SER A 15 14.93 6.61 -15.75
C SER A 15 13.72 7.30 -15.11
N PHE A 16 13.73 8.62 -15.17
CA PHE A 16 12.74 9.49 -14.54
C PHE A 16 11.97 10.28 -15.61
N PHE A 17 10.66 10.39 -15.41
CA PHE A 17 9.80 11.24 -16.22
C PHE A 17 8.70 11.81 -15.33
N LYS A 18 8.68 13.15 -15.19
CA LYS A 18 7.75 13.89 -14.31
C LYS A 18 7.63 13.30 -12.89
N THR A 19 8.77 13.03 -12.26
CA THR A 19 8.86 12.45 -10.91
C THR A 19 9.23 13.49 -9.85
N ASP A 20 8.81 14.74 -10.05
CA ASP A 20 9.02 15.81 -9.07
C ASP A 20 8.32 15.47 -7.75
N THR A 21 9.10 15.31 -6.69
CA THR A 21 8.63 14.97 -5.34
C THR A 21 8.11 16.19 -4.57
N SER A 22 8.16 17.38 -5.17
CA SER A 22 7.59 18.60 -4.60
C SER A 22 6.17 18.91 -5.07
N THR A 23 5.63 18.14 -6.02
CA THR A 23 4.26 18.31 -6.52
C THR A 23 3.31 17.27 -5.91
N TYR A 24 2.19 17.73 -5.35
CA TYR A 24 1.24 16.86 -4.66
C TYR A 24 0.40 16.03 -5.62
N PHE A 25 0.23 14.75 -5.29
CA PHE A 25 -0.86 13.89 -5.74
C PHE A 25 -1.35 13.03 -4.56
N TYR A 26 -2.62 12.62 -4.60
CA TYR A 26 -3.15 11.77 -3.55
C TYR A 26 -2.69 10.31 -3.78
N PRO A 27 -2.00 9.67 -2.81
CA PRO A 27 -1.38 8.36 -3.04
C PRO A 27 -2.36 7.19 -2.98
N ALA A 28 -3.60 7.42 -2.55
CA ALA A 28 -4.62 6.39 -2.39
C ALA A 28 -4.10 5.16 -1.63
N SER A 29 -4.45 3.94 -2.07
CA SER A 29 -4.11 2.69 -1.37
C SER A 29 -2.63 2.27 -1.45
N THR A 30 -1.74 3.03 -2.08
CA THR A 30 -0.31 2.65 -2.10
C THR A 30 0.35 2.79 -0.73
N VAL A 31 -0.17 3.67 0.15
CA VAL A 31 0.30 3.84 1.53
C VAL A 31 0.19 2.57 2.38
N LYS A 32 -0.64 1.61 1.95
CA LYS A 32 -0.79 0.33 2.64
C LYS A 32 0.48 -0.51 2.60
N MET A 33 1.28 -0.38 1.54
CA MET A 33 2.48 -1.17 1.31
C MET A 33 3.54 -0.98 2.41
N PRO A 34 4.07 0.23 2.67
CA PRO A 34 5.07 0.41 3.73
C PRO A 34 4.51 0.12 5.13
N VAL A 35 3.21 0.35 5.36
CA VAL A 35 2.55 0.00 6.64
C VAL A 35 2.50 -1.51 6.86
N ALA A 36 2.20 -2.31 5.83
CA ALA A 36 2.25 -3.77 5.91
C ALA A 36 3.65 -4.29 6.25
N PHE A 37 4.69 -3.69 5.65
CA PHE A 37 6.09 -4.07 5.92
C PHE A 37 6.49 -3.75 7.36
N LEU A 38 6.15 -2.54 7.84
CA LEU A 38 6.41 -2.13 9.22
C LEU A 38 5.67 -2.97 10.26
N ALA A 39 4.48 -3.48 9.94
CA ALA A 39 3.72 -4.35 10.85
C ALA A 39 4.51 -5.62 11.20
N LEU A 40 5.14 -6.27 10.21
CA LEU A 40 6.02 -7.41 10.44
C LEU A 40 7.26 -7.00 11.26
N GLU A 41 7.91 -5.89 10.90
CA GLU A 41 9.05 -5.39 11.68
C GLU A 41 8.69 -5.14 13.15
N LYS A 42 7.50 -4.59 13.42
CA LYS A 42 7.03 -4.40 14.79
C LYS A 42 6.79 -5.74 15.51
N VAL A 43 6.25 -6.75 14.84
CA VAL A 43 6.13 -8.11 15.40
C VAL A 43 7.52 -8.63 15.77
N ARG A 44 8.51 -8.53 14.89
CA ARG A 44 9.88 -9.01 15.15
C ARG A 44 10.54 -8.26 16.28
N LYS A 45 10.32 -6.95 16.38
CA LYS A 45 10.77 -6.14 17.52
C LYS A 45 10.16 -6.62 18.85
N LEU A 46 8.87 -6.91 18.88
CA LEU A 46 8.19 -7.39 20.09
C LEU A 46 8.65 -8.81 20.47
N GLN A 47 8.89 -9.69 19.50
CA GLN A 47 9.52 -10.99 19.74
C GLN A 47 10.92 -10.85 20.37
N LYS A 48 11.75 -9.93 19.86
CA LYS A 48 13.07 -9.61 20.46
C LYS A 48 12.96 -9.07 21.90
N GLN A 49 11.81 -8.51 22.29
CA GLN A 49 11.51 -8.07 23.65
C GLN A 49 10.95 -9.17 24.55
N GLY A 50 10.79 -10.40 24.04
CA GLY A 50 10.31 -11.55 24.79
C GLY A 50 8.79 -11.78 24.75
N PHE A 51 8.04 -11.02 23.93
CA PHE A 51 6.61 -11.27 23.74
C PHE A 51 6.39 -12.42 22.76
N PRO A 52 5.63 -13.47 23.13
CA PRO A 52 5.39 -14.64 22.28
C PRO A 52 4.28 -14.33 21.25
N ILE A 53 4.54 -13.38 20.35
CA ILE A 53 3.59 -13.02 19.29
C ILE A 53 4.15 -13.40 17.92
N THR A 54 3.28 -13.80 17.01
CA THR A 54 3.58 -14.06 15.60
C THR A 54 2.61 -13.28 14.72
N PRO A 55 2.84 -13.19 13.39
CA PRO A 55 1.85 -12.60 12.48
C PRO A 55 0.48 -13.30 12.53
N GLU A 56 0.42 -14.57 12.95
CA GLU A 56 -0.79 -15.38 13.10
C GLU A 56 -1.47 -15.26 14.47
N THR A 57 -0.79 -14.74 15.49
CA THR A 57 -1.39 -14.54 16.82
C THR A 57 -2.64 -13.66 16.70
N THR A 58 -3.72 -14.04 17.39
CA THR A 58 -4.98 -13.31 17.30
C THR A 58 -4.80 -11.89 17.82
N MET A 59 -5.18 -10.90 17.03
CA MET A 59 -5.03 -9.48 17.29
C MET A 59 -6.41 -8.83 17.36
N HIS A 60 -6.79 -8.41 18.56
CA HIS A 60 -8.06 -7.74 18.82
C HIS A 60 -7.86 -6.23 18.82
N HIS A 61 -8.77 -5.51 18.16
CA HIS A 61 -8.87 -4.06 18.28
C HIS A 61 -10.07 -3.73 19.15
N GLY A 62 -9.84 -3.03 20.26
CA GLY A 62 -10.89 -2.44 21.06
C GLY A 62 -11.29 -1.06 20.55
N SER A 63 -12.26 -0.45 21.21
CA SER A 63 -12.68 0.94 20.99
C SER A 63 -12.44 1.75 22.27
N GLY A 64 -11.76 2.90 22.14
CA GLY A 64 -11.52 3.83 23.25
C GLY A 64 -12.27 5.13 23.02
N THR A 65 -11.76 5.97 22.13
CA THR A 65 -12.36 7.26 21.77
C THR A 65 -13.15 7.15 20.46
N THR A 66 -14.38 7.68 20.40
CA THR A 66 -15.13 7.84 19.14
C THR A 66 -14.26 8.60 18.11
N PRO A 67 -14.19 8.19 16.84
CA PRO A 67 -15.01 7.19 16.14
C PRO A 67 -14.40 5.78 16.03
N GLN A 68 -13.50 5.38 16.95
CA GLN A 68 -12.89 4.06 16.92
C GLN A 68 -13.91 2.92 16.90
N THR A 69 -13.68 1.94 16.02
CA THR A 69 -14.47 0.70 15.95
C THR A 69 -13.64 -0.50 16.39
N GLU A 70 -14.32 -1.49 16.94
CA GLU A 70 -13.72 -2.76 17.35
C GLU A 70 -13.51 -3.70 16.16
N LYS A 71 -12.62 -4.68 16.34
CA LYS A 71 -12.40 -5.79 15.42
C LYS A 71 -12.13 -7.06 16.21
N THR A 72 -13.13 -7.93 16.26
CA THR A 72 -13.12 -9.17 17.05
C THR A 72 -13.24 -10.43 16.19
N SER A 73 -13.55 -10.30 14.90
CA SER A 73 -13.64 -11.41 13.95
C SER A 73 -13.06 -11.06 12.57
N GLU A 74 -12.57 -12.09 11.87
CA GLU A 74 -12.13 -12.03 10.47
C GLU A 74 -12.65 -13.25 9.72
N GLU A 75 -13.66 -13.03 8.88
CA GLU A 75 -14.36 -14.08 8.12
C GLU A 75 -13.45 -14.81 7.13
N THR A 76 -12.36 -14.16 6.71
CA THR A 76 -11.38 -14.75 5.81
C THR A 76 -10.23 -15.46 6.53
N VAL A 77 -10.49 -15.98 7.73
CA VAL A 77 -9.62 -16.88 8.50
C VAL A 77 -10.48 -18.03 9.06
N ALA A 78 -9.97 -19.27 9.05
CA ALA A 78 -10.81 -20.46 9.30
C ALA A 78 -11.36 -20.52 10.73
N ASN A 79 -10.59 -20.03 11.70
CA ASN A 79 -11.02 -19.92 13.10
C ASN A 79 -11.69 -18.57 13.40
N GLY A 80 -11.89 -17.71 12.40
CA GLY A 80 -12.47 -16.38 12.57
C GLY A 80 -11.57 -15.37 13.26
N SER A 81 -10.31 -15.70 13.60
CA SER A 81 -9.43 -14.82 14.36
C SER A 81 -8.77 -13.75 13.49
N PRO A 82 -8.99 -12.45 13.77
CA PRO A 82 -8.22 -11.39 13.12
C PRO A 82 -6.74 -11.49 13.49
N ASN A 83 -5.85 -11.29 12.52
CA ASN A 83 -4.41 -11.38 12.72
C ASN A 83 -3.65 -10.57 11.65
N ILE A 84 -2.39 -10.24 11.95
CA ILE A 84 -1.54 -9.38 11.10
C ILE A 84 -1.31 -10.02 9.73
N LYS A 85 -1.06 -11.34 9.69
CA LYS A 85 -0.83 -12.07 8.43
C LYS A 85 -1.99 -11.87 7.47
N ARG A 86 -3.23 -12.13 7.92
CA ARG A 86 -4.39 -11.99 7.04
C ARG A 86 -4.63 -10.54 6.63
N TYR A 87 -4.37 -9.56 7.51
CA TYR A 87 -4.44 -8.16 7.11
C TYR A 87 -3.46 -7.83 5.97
N ILE A 88 -2.23 -8.32 6.06
CA ILE A 88 -1.23 -8.14 4.99
C ILE A 88 -1.68 -8.82 3.70
N GLU A 89 -2.19 -10.05 3.77
CA GLU A 89 -2.76 -10.75 2.61
C GLU A 89 -3.86 -9.93 1.94
N LYS A 90 -4.86 -9.47 2.70
CA LYS A 90 -5.99 -8.68 2.18
C LYS A 90 -5.54 -7.34 1.57
N ILE A 91 -4.51 -6.71 2.13
CA ILE A 91 -3.94 -5.46 1.59
C ILE A 91 -3.42 -5.66 0.16
N PHE A 92 -2.74 -6.78 -0.11
CA PHE A 92 -2.10 -7.01 -1.40
C PHE A 92 -2.97 -7.78 -2.39
N LEU A 93 -3.91 -8.61 -1.92
CA LEU A 93 -4.85 -9.37 -2.76
C LEU A 93 -6.02 -8.52 -3.26
N VAL A 94 -6.68 -7.81 -2.34
CA VAL A 94 -7.96 -7.11 -2.61
C VAL A 94 -7.95 -5.65 -2.18
N SER A 95 -6.78 -5.14 -1.73
CA SER A 95 -6.62 -3.75 -1.29
C SER A 95 -7.65 -3.34 -0.23
N ASP A 96 -7.86 -4.20 0.77
CA ASP A 96 -8.83 -3.99 1.87
C ASP A 96 -8.45 -2.78 2.75
N ASN A 97 -9.41 -1.87 3.01
CA ASN A 97 -9.19 -0.66 3.81
C ASN A 97 -9.17 -0.94 5.31
N ASP A 98 -10.03 -1.81 5.80
CA ASP A 98 -10.11 -2.14 7.23
C ASP A 98 -8.80 -2.79 7.68
N ALA A 99 -8.30 -3.78 6.94
CA ALA A 99 -7.00 -4.42 7.16
C ALA A 99 -5.86 -3.40 7.28
N TYR A 100 -5.82 -2.40 6.37
CA TYR A 100 -4.85 -1.32 6.46
C TYR A 100 -5.04 -0.47 7.73
N ASN A 101 -6.27 -0.07 8.03
CA ASN A 101 -6.57 0.76 9.20
C ASN A 101 -6.17 0.04 10.50
N ARG A 102 -6.40 -1.27 10.58
CA ARG A 102 -5.96 -2.12 11.71
C ARG A 102 -4.45 -2.16 11.87
N LEU A 103 -3.68 -2.24 10.78
CA LEU A 103 -2.22 -2.16 10.84
C LEU A 103 -1.71 -0.74 11.13
N TYR A 104 -2.40 0.28 10.62
CA TYR A 104 -2.13 1.68 10.93
C TYR A 104 -2.29 1.94 12.44
N GLU A 105 -3.36 1.44 13.05
CA GLU A 105 -3.61 1.47 14.50
C GLU A 105 -2.56 0.69 15.28
N PHE A 106 -2.16 -0.48 14.79
CA PHE A 106 -1.10 -1.26 15.42
C PHE A 106 0.19 -0.47 15.54
N LEU A 107 0.62 0.19 14.47
CA LEU A 107 1.88 0.92 14.44
C LEU A 107 1.79 2.28 15.14
N GLY A 108 0.70 3.02 14.89
CA GLY A 108 0.51 4.42 15.24
C GLY A 108 1.21 5.37 14.25
N GLN A 109 0.59 6.53 14.01
CA GLN A 109 1.03 7.54 13.03
C GLN A 109 2.49 7.97 13.22
N ASP A 110 2.89 8.29 14.46
CA ASP A 110 4.25 8.70 14.79
C ASP A 110 5.28 7.65 14.43
N SER A 111 5.03 6.39 14.80
CA SER A 111 5.95 5.28 14.54
C SER A 111 6.13 5.07 13.03
N ILE A 112 5.03 5.11 12.27
CA ILE A 112 5.06 4.92 10.81
C ILE A 112 6.00 5.96 10.18
N ASN A 113 5.74 7.24 10.43
CA ASN A 113 6.51 8.31 9.78
C ASN A 113 7.95 8.38 10.29
N LYS A 114 8.18 8.21 11.61
CA LYS A 114 9.54 8.23 12.19
C LYS A 114 10.40 7.10 11.65
N ILE A 115 9.88 5.88 11.58
CA ILE A 115 10.66 4.72 11.11
C ILE A 115 10.96 4.82 9.61
N LEU A 116 9.97 5.18 8.78
CA LEU A 116 10.20 5.31 7.33
C LEU A 116 11.18 6.43 7.00
N LYS A 117 11.15 7.54 7.74
CA LYS A 117 12.17 8.59 7.62
C LYS A 117 13.55 8.12 8.08
N TYR A 118 13.63 7.45 9.23
CA TYR A 118 14.90 6.93 9.77
C TYR A 118 15.59 5.93 8.84
N LYS A 119 14.81 5.11 8.13
CA LYS A 119 15.31 4.13 7.15
C LYS A 119 15.63 4.73 5.77
N ASN A 120 15.59 6.06 5.63
CA ASN A 120 15.81 6.76 4.38
C ASN A 120 14.84 6.30 3.25
N ILE A 121 13.61 5.95 3.64
CA ILE A 121 12.53 5.59 2.71
C ILE A 121 11.69 6.82 2.42
N PHE A 122 11.30 7.56 3.47
CA PHE A 122 10.52 8.78 3.33
C PHE A 122 11.43 9.99 3.26
N THR A 123 11.37 10.68 2.11
CA THR A 123 12.07 11.94 1.89
C THR A 123 11.13 13.12 2.14
N SER A 124 9.99 13.13 1.46
CA SER A 124 8.94 14.16 1.54
C SER A 124 7.56 13.57 1.87
N SER A 125 7.45 12.24 1.91
CA SER A 125 6.20 11.53 2.14
C SER A 125 5.78 11.57 3.61
N VAL A 126 4.46 11.49 3.83
CA VAL A 126 3.81 11.36 5.14
C VAL A 126 2.59 10.44 5.03
N ILE A 127 2.39 9.58 6.03
CA ILE A 127 1.17 8.79 6.20
C ILE A 127 0.49 9.29 7.47
N ASN A 128 -0.55 10.09 7.27
CA ASN A 128 -1.27 10.82 8.29
C ASN A 128 -2.67 10.27 8.59
N HIS A 129 -3.27 9.48 7.71
CA HIS A 129 -4.66 9.08 7.93
C HIS A 129 -5.01 7.70 7.39
N ARG A 130 -6.03 7.12 8.03
CA ARG A 130 -6.76 5.91 7.64
C ARG A 130 -7.47 6.08 6.29
N LEU A 131 -7.89 4.99 5.68
CA LEU A 131 -8.57 4.98 4.39
C LEU A 131 -10.03 4.56 4.52
N GLY A 132 -10.93 5.26 3.83
CA GLY A 132 -12.34 4.88 3.73
C GLY A 132 -13.17 5.09 5.00
N VAL A 133 -12.71 5.95 5.91
CA VAL A 133 -13.36 6.25 7.20
C VAL A 133 -13.61 7.76 7.32
N PRO A 134 -14.60 8.30 6.61
CA PRO A 134 -14.85 9.75 6.56
C PRO A 134 -15.17 10.38 7.92
N GLU A 135 -15.60 9.59 8.90
CA GLU A 135 -15.90 10.01 10.27
C GLU A 135 -14.65 10.39 11.08
N PHE A 136 -13.45 9.98 10.66
CA PHE A 136 -12.20 10.34 11.33
C PHE A 136 -11.69 11.68 10.83
N ASP A 137 -11.64 12.66 11.72
CA ASP A 137 -11.02 13.96 11.45
C ASP A 137 -9.47 13.90 11.52
N PHE A 138 -8.83 15.06 11.46
CA PHE A 138 -7.37 15.15 11.53
C PHE A 138 -6.78 14.61 12.85
N ASP A 139 -7.40 14.91 13.99
CA ASP A 139 -6.91 14.47 15.30
C ASP A 139 -7.33 13.03 15.61
N ASP A 140 -8.49 12.57 15.14
CA ASP A 140 -8.90 11.17 15.25
C ASP A 140 -7.93 10.24 14.52
N ASN A 141 -7.37 10.70 13.39
CA ASN A 141 -6.35 9.97 12.66
C ASN A 141 -5.01 9.85 13.41
N ARG A 142 -4.80 10.63 14.47
CA ARG A 142 -3.65 10.52 15.37
C ARG A 142 -3.93 9.56 16.54
N ARG A 143 -5.20 9.21 16.79
CA ARG A 143 -5.61 8.23 17.83
C ARG A 143 -5.56 6.82 17.27
N SER A 144 -4.84 5.94 17.96
CA SER A 144 -4.76 4.51 17.65
C SER A 144 -5.49 3.71 18.71
N ASN A 145 -6.33 2.79 18.28
CA ASN A 145 -7.12 1.92 19.14
C ASN A 145 -6.27 1.18 20.20
N PRO A 146 -6.85 0.86 21.36
CA PRO A 146 -6.28 -0.16 22.24
C PRO A 146 -6.28 -1.51 21.52
N ILE A 147 -5.21 -2.28 21.69
CA ILE A 147 -5.00 -3.57 21.02
C ILE A 147 -4.58 -4.60 22.06
N SER A 148 -5.08 -5.83 21.92
CA SER A 148 -4.60 -6.97 22.68
C SER A 148 -4.28 -8.13 21.73
N PHE A 149 -3.24 -8.88 22.06
CA PHE A 149 -2.92 -10.14 21.40
C PHE A 149 -3.25 -11.29 22.33
N SER A 150 -3.83 -12.35 21.77
CA SER A 150 -4.16 -13.55 22.53
C SER A 150 -3.74 -14.84 21.82
N GLU A 151 -3.27 -15.79 22.61
CA GLU A 151 -2.90 -17.15 22.23
C GLU A 151 -3.73 -18.12 23.08
N GLU A 152 -4.45 -19.06 22.46
CA GLU A 152 -5.30 -20.03 23.18
C GLU A 152 -6.26 -19.38 24.21
N GLY A 153 -6.80 -18.20 23.88
CA GLY A 153 -7.71 -17.44 24.73
C GLY A 153 -7.05 -16.66 25.87
N LYS A 154 -5.72 -16.70 26.01
CA LYS A 154 -4.97 -15.92 27.02
C LYS A 154 -4.33 -14.70 26.38
N ILE A 155 -4.44 -13.56 27.05
CA ILE A 155 -3.78 -12.32 26.60
C ILE A 155 -2.26 -12.46 26.82
N VAL A 156 -1.49 -12.26 25.75
CA VAL A 156 -0.02 -12.36 25.75
C VAL A 156 0.68 -11.00 25.57
N TYR A 157 -0.02 -10.01 25.04
CA TYR A 157 0.49 -8.64 24.89
C TYR A 157 -0.66 -7.65 24.80
N THR A 158 -0.48 -6.45 25.35
CA THR A 158 -1.46 -5.37 25.26
C THR A 158 -0.79 -4.06 24.90
N LEU A 159 -1.57 -3.22 24.25
CA LEU A 159 -1.23 -1.88 23.84
C LEU A 159 -2.41 -1.00 24.24
N PRO A 160 -2.23 -0.01 25.14
CA PRO A 160 -3.31 0.91 25.47
C PRO A 160 -3.66 1.77 24.26
N GLU A 161 -4.75 2.53 24.32
CA GLU A 161 -4.99 3.60 23.36
C GLU A 161 -3.78 4.56 23.34
N ARG A 162 -3.42 5.05 22.15
CA ARG A 162 -2.27 5.95 21.95
C ARG A 162 -2.65 7.14 21.09
N PHE A 163 -2.00 8.28 21.33
CA PHE A 163 -2.12 9.46 20.50
C PHE A 163 -0.75 9.85 19.92
N GLY A 164 -0.71 10.09 18.61
CA GLY A 164 0.47 10.64 17.93
C GLY A 164 0.64 12.13 18.26
N VAL A 165 1.78 12.50 18.83
CA VAL A 165 2.02 13.87 19.34
C VAL A 165 2.68 14.76 18.31
N GLU A 166 3.37 14.18 17.34
CA GLU A 166 3.97 14.94 16.25
C GLU A 166 2.92 15.42 15.25
N ASN A 167 3.23 16.52 14.58
CA ASN A 167 2.45 17.01 13.45
C ASN A 167 3.24 16.82 12.16
N PHE A 168 2.97 15.74 11.44
CA PHE A 168 3.55 15.49 10.13
C PHE A 168 2.77 16.24 9.06
N VAL A 169 3.46 17.08 8.29
CA VAL A 169 2.88 17.84 7.19
C VAL A 169 3.73 17.59 5.96
N HIS A 170 3.08 17.27 4.83
CA HIS A 170 3.79 17.30 3.55
C HIS A 170 3.87 18.74 3.05
N HIS A 171 5.02 19.12 2.51
CA HIS A 171 5.24 20.45 1.94
C HIS A 171 5.06 20.46 0.41
N ALA A 172 4.31 19.49 -0.12
CA ALA A 172 4.10 19.38 -1.54
C ALA A 172 3.20 20.51 -2.05
N THR A 173 3.65 21.16 -3.12
CA THR A 173 2.92 22.22 -3.81
C THR A 173 1.67 21.67 -4.49
N ASN A 174 0.73 22.56 -4.82
CA ASN A 174 -0.51 22.19 -5.51
C ASN A 174 -1.30 21.13 -4.72
N SER A 175 -1.42 21.25 -3.39
CA SER A 175 -2.24 20.35 -2.55
C SER A 175 -3.69 20.82 -2.41
N VAL A 176 -3.98 22.08 -2.74
CA VAL A 176 -5.34 22.62 -2.85
C VAL A 176 -5.67 22.77 -4.33
N LYS A 177 -6.63 21.98 -4.85
CA LYS A 177 -6.88 21.92 -6.30
C LYS A 177 -8.31 21.50 -6.66
N GLY A 178 -8.63 21.57 -7.95
CA GLY A 178 -9.96 21.28 -8.48
C GLY A 178 -10.90 22.48 -8.45
N ARG A 179 -12.12 22.30 -8.95
CA ARG A 179 -13.17 23.34 -9.01
C ARG A 179 -14.25 23.18 -7.95
N GLY A 180 -14.35 21.99 -7.36
CA GLY A 180 -15.34 21.67 -6.36
C GLY A 180 -15.17 20.28 -5.80
N TYR A 181 -16.01 19.93 -4.83
CA TYR A 181 -16.10 18.58 -4.30
C TYR A 181 -17.49 18.30 -3.71
N ILE A 182 -17.84 17.03 -3.59
CA ILE A 182 -18.99 16.58 -2.80
C ILE A 182 -18.57 16.42 -1.34
N ASP A 183 -19.27 17.09 -0.43
CA ASP A 183 -19.05 16.99 1.01
C ASP A 183 -19.78 15.80 1.64
N GLN A 184 -19.68 15.65 2.96
CA GLN A 184 -20.27 14.54 3.70
C GLN A 184 -21.80 14.58 3.74
N GLU A 185 -22.39 15.77 3.54
CA GLU A 185 -23.84 15.97 3.45
C GLU A 185 -24.34 15.81 2.00
N ASN A 186 -23.46 15.34 1.10
CA ASN A 186 -23.71 15.13 -0.32
C ASN A 186 -24.00 16.45 -1.09
N ASN A 187 -23.52 17.58 -0.58
CA ASN A 187 -23.63 18.88 -1.23
C ASN A 187 -22.41 19.17 -2.12
N LEU A 188 -22.64 19.86 -3.24
CA LEU A 188 -21.57 20.37 -4.09
C LEU A 188 -20.99 21.67 -3.52
N VAL A 189 -19.76 21.60 -3.00
CA VAL A 189 -18.98 22.76 -2.58
C VAL A 189 -18.16 23.27 -3.77
N LYS A 190 -18.37 24.52 -4.17
CA LYS A 190 -17.74 25.14 -5.35
C LYS A 190 -16.41 25.84 -5.03
N THR A 191 -15.54 25.17 -4.27
CA THR A 191 -14.18 25.61 -3.98
C THR A 191 -13.19 24.48 -4.20
N PRO A 192 -11.90 24.78 -4.45
CA PRO A 192 -10.87 23.74 -4.51
C PRO A 192 -10.89 22.84 -3.27
N PHE A 193 -10.63 21.55 -3.46
CA PHE A 193 -10.53 20.58 -2.38
C PHE A 193 -9.13 20.61 -1.78
N ASP A 194 -9.05 20.58 -0.44
CA ASP A 194 -7.80 20.71 0.31
C ASP A 194 -7.23 19.33 0.69
N PHE A 195 -6.09 18.98 0.10
CA PHE A 195 -5.33 17.77 0.43
C PHE A 195 -4.13 18.02 1.38
N SER A 196 -3.94 19.24 1.90
CA SER A 196 -2.77 19.61 2.74
C SER A 196 -2.56 18.71 3.96
N LYS A 197 -3.64 18.20 4.55
CA LYS A 197 -3.61 17.29 5.72
C LYS A 197 -3.66 15.81 5.36
N LYS A 198 -3.85 15.48 4.08
CA LYS A 198 -3.98 14.10 3.60
C LYS A 198 -2.61 13.42 3.45
N ASN A 199 -2.62 12.11 3.29
CA ASN A 199 -1.44 11.31 3.00
C ASN A 199 -0.72 11.86 1.76
N TYR A 200 0.60 11.80 1.77
CA TYR A 200 1.44 12.04 0.61
C TYR A 200 2.49 10.95 0.54
N TYR A 201 2.59 10.27 -0.60
CA TYR A 201 3.58 9.23 -0.79
C TYR A 201 4.07 9.34 -2.22
N ASN A 202 5.28 9.85 -2.42
CA ASN A 202 5.77 10.17 -3.76
C ASN A 202 6.25 8.88 -4.48
N LEU A 203 6.37 8.94 -5.81
CA LEU A 203 6.71 7.77 -6.64
C LEU A 203 8.09 7.18 -6.34
N VAL A 204 9.05 8.00 -5.89
CA VAL A 204 10.41 7.56 -5.56
C VAL A 204 10.39 6.77 -4.25
N ASP A 205 9.76 7.33 -3.22
CA ASP A 205 9.60 6.67 -1.92
C ASP A 205 8.80 5.35 -2.06
N MET A 206 7.82 5.30 -2.97
CA MET A 206 7.09 4.07 -3.32
C MET A 206 8.01 2.97 -3.82
N GLN A 207 8.80 3.26 -4.86
CA GLN A 207 9.71 2.27 -5.44
C GLN A 207 10.81 1.88 -4.46
N ASN A 208 11.31 2.83 -3.67
CA ASN A 208 12.32 2.59 -2.63
C ASN A 208 11.82 1.67 -1.51
N SER A 209 10.54 1.76 -1.16
CA SER A 209 9.92 0.85 -0.19
C SER A 209 9.81 -0.56 -0.75
N LEU A 210 9.33 -0.69 -2.00
CA LEU A 210 9.20 -1.99 -2.66
C LEU A 210 10.57 -2.66 -2.87
N ALA A 211 11.57 -1.91 -3.33
CA ALA A 211 12.91 -2.41 -3.57
C ALA A 211 13.55 -3.00 -2.30
N ARG A 212 13.29 -2.45 -1.12
CA ARG A 212 13.78 -3.00 0.16
C ARG A 212 13.19 -4.36 0.52
N VAL A 213 12.07 -4.77 -0.08
CA VAL A 213 11.47 -6.10 0.09
C VAL A 213 11.90 -7.05 -1.02
N ILE A 214 12.00 -6.57 -2.25
CA ILE A 214 12.39 -7.40 -3.40
C ILE A 214 13.90 -7.68 -3.41
N HIS A 215 14.71 -6.65 -3.18
CA HIS A 215 16.18 -6.67 -3.18
C HIS A 215 16.75 -5.97 -1.92
N PRO A 216 16.51 -6.51 -0.71
CA PRO A 216 17.05 -5.94 0.53
C PRO A 216 18.57 -5.75 0.50
N GLU A 217 19.30 -6.59 -0.26
CA GLU A 217 20.75 -6.55 -0.44
C GLU A 217 21.29 -5.26 -1.08
N TRP A 218 20.44 -4.46 -1.74
CA TRP A 218 20.83 -3.17 -2.31
C TRP A 218 20.98 -2.06 -1.27
N PHE A 219 20.55 -2.31 -0.04
CA PHE A 219 20.46 -1.31 1.01
C PHE A 219 21.35 -1.68 2.19
N SER A 220 21.84 -0.67 2.92
CA SER A 220 22.52 -0.91 4.18
C SER A 220 21.57 -1.55 5.21
N LYS A 221 22.12 -2.23 6.22
CA LYS A 221 21.29 -2.87 7.26
C LYS A 221 20.37 -1.89 8.00
N GLN A 222 20.79 -0.63 8.14
CA GLN A 222 19.96 0.42 8.74
C GLN A 222 18.76 0.79 7.87
N GLU A 223 18.92 0.77 6.55
CA GLU A 223 17.89 1.15 5.59
C GLU A 223 16.90 0.02 5.30
N GLN A 224 17.26 -1.24 5.57
CA GLN A 224 16.39 -2.41 5.41
C GLN A 224 15.26 -2.43 6.44
N PHE A 225 14.16 -3.13 6.12
CA PHE A 225 13.18 -3.54 7.14
C PHE A 225 13.80 -4.62 8.04
N ASP A 226 13.62 -4.50 9.35
CA ASP A 226 14.13 -5.48 10.33
C ASP A 226 13.13 -6.63 10.49
N VAL A 227 13.07 -7.45 9.44
CA VAL A 227 12.19 -8.63 9.32
C VAL A 227 13.01 -9.89 9.07
N LEU A 228 12.39 -11.06 9.28
CA LEU A 228 13.05 -12.35 9.10
C LEU A 228 13.07 -12.77 7.61
N PRO A 229 13.96 -13.71 7.21
CA PRO A 229 13.97 -14.22 5.83
C PRO A 229 12.61 -14.74 5.34
N GLU A 230 11.86 -15.43 6.20
CA GLU A 230 10.51 -15.93 5.90
C GLU A 230 9.49 -14.80 5.69
N ASP A 231 9.68 -13.63 6.31
CA ASP A 231 8.82 -12.46 6.09
C ASP A 231 9.00 -11.92 4.68
N TYR A 232 10.24 -11.87 4.18
CA TYR A 232 10.50 -11.46 2.79
C TYR A 232 9.87 -12.43 1.79
N ILE A 233 9.89 -13.74 2.07
CA ILE A 233 9.22 -14.75 1.25
C ILE A 233 7.71 -14.51 1.27
N PHE A 234 7.12 -14.43 2.47
CA PHE A 234 5.69 -14.18 2.65
C PHE A 234 5.20 -12.91 1.95
N LEU A 235 5.93 -11.80 2.09
CA LEU A 235 5.58 -10.54 1.44
C LEU A 235 5.63 -10.66 -0.09
N LYS A 236 6.67 -11.29 -0.64
CA LYS A 236 6.79 -11.52 -2.09
C LYS A 236 5.67 -12.41 -2.61
N GLU A 237 5.42 -13.54 -1.96
CA GLU A 237 4.32 -14.45 -2.31
C GLU A 237 2.97 -13.74 -2.27
N THR A 238 2.72 -12.97 -1.22
CA THR A 238 1.47 -12.24 -1.03
C THR A 238 1.27 -11.14 -2.08
N MET A 239 2.33 -10.39 -2.42
CA MET A 239 2.25 -9.34 -3.45
C MET A 239 1.96 -9.89 -4.84
N GLN A 240 2.50 -11.06 -5.20
CA GLN A 240 2.25 -11.67 -6.51
C GLN A 240 0.95 -12.48 -6.60
N LYS A 241 0.37 -12.85 -5.45
CA LYS A 241 -0.78 -13.76 -5.39
C LYS A 241 -1.98 -13.21 -6.16
N LYS A 242 -2.67 -14.09 -6.87
CA LYS A 242 -3.89 -13.78 -7.63
C LYS A 242 -5.10 -14.11 -6.76
N PRO A 243 -6.26 -13.42 -6.89
CA PRO A 243 -7.46 -13.77 -6.11
C PRO A 243 -7.87 -15.24 -6.23
N ARG A 244 -7.73 -15.83 -7.44
CA ARG A 244 -8.00 -17.26 -7.69
C ARG A 244 -7.13 -18.23 -6.86
N ASP A 245 -5.97 -17.78 -6.38
CA ASP A 245 -5.05 -18.58 -5.58
C ASP A 245 -5.34 -18.48 -4.07
N ASP A 246 -6.32 -17.67 -3.66
CA ASP A 246 -6.75 -17.52 -2.27
C ASP A 246 -8.06 -18.25 -2.01
N ARG A 247 -8.09 -19.20 -1.07
CA ARG A 247 -9.28 -20.04 -0.83
C ARG A 247 -10.57 -19.27 -0.53
N TYR A 248 -10.48 -18.04 -0.02
CA TYR A 248 -11.65 -17.22 0.30
C TYR A 248 -12.12 -16.36 -0.86
N TYR A 249 -11.23 -16.02 -1.79
CA TYR A 249 -11.55 -15.18 -2.95
C TYR A 249 -11.64 -15.98 -4.25
N ALA A 250 -11.23 -17.25 -4.25
CA ALA A 250 -11.16 -18.07 -5.46
C ALA A 250 -12.49 -18.28 -6.17
N GLN A 251 -13.61 -18.19 -5.45
CA GLN A 251 -14.95 -18.34 -5.99
C GLN A 251 -15.63 -16.99 -6.33
N ASP A 252 -15.00 -15.86 -6.00
CA ASP A 252 -15.53 -14.55 -6.31
C ASP A 252 -15.22 -14.18 -7.77
N THR A 253 -16.20 -14.39 -8.64
CA THR A 253 -16.09 -14.10 -10.08
C THR A 253 -15.89 -12.62 -10.42
N SER A 254 -16.07 -11.70 -9.47
CA SER A 254 -15.77 -10.28 -9.66
C SER A 254 -14.28 -9.95 -9.48
N LEU A 255 -13.50 -10.87 -8.90
CA LEU A 255 -12.08 -10.71 -8.60
C LEU A 255 -11.22 -11.49 -9.59
N HIS A 256 -10.96 -10.87 -10.74
CA HIS A 256 -10.01 -11.41 -11.72
C HIS A 256 -8.54 -11.29 -11.24
N ASP A 257 -7.63 -12.04 -11.89
CA ASP A 257 -6.18 -11.99 -11.61
C ASP A 257 -5.60 -10.56 -11.62
N ASN A 258 -6.18 -9.68 -12.45
CA ASN A 258 -5.75 -8.31 -12.62
C ASN A 258 -6.37 -7.30 -11.64
N TYR A 259 -7.20 -7.73 -10.69
CA TYR A 259 -8.00 -6.85 -9.81
C TYR A 259 -7.19 -5.71 -9.18
N VAL A 260 -5.94 -5.99 -8.80
CA VAL A 260 -4.96 -5.02 -8.28
C VAL A 260 -3.65 -5.06 -9.05
N LYS A 261 -3.66 -5.44 -10.32
CA LYS A 261 -2.50 -5.48 -11.22
C LYS A 261 -2.78 -4.60 -12.46
N PHE A 262 -2.53 -3.29 -12.34
CA PHE A 262 -2.91 -2.35 -13.40
C PHE A 262 -1.93 -2.39 -14.57
N PHE A 263 -0.63 -2.56 -14.32
CA PHE A 263 0.34 -2.75 -15.38
C PHE A 263 0.15 -4.07 -16.14
N ILE A 264 0.36 -4.03 -17.46
CA ILE A 264 0.32 -5.15 -18.41
C ILE A 264 -1.08 -5.74 -18.63
N PHE A 265 -1.82 -6.05 -17.56
CA PHE A 265 -3.07 -6.81 -17.61
C PHE A 265 -4.29 -6.05 -17.10
N GLY A 266 -4.15 -4.79 -16.64
CA GLY A 266 -5.24 -4.08 -15.97
C GLY A 266 -6.50 -3.90 -16.81
N ASP A 267 -6.38 -3.91 -18.14
CA ASP A 267 -7.46 -3.74 -19.11
C ASP A 267 -7.91 -5.05 -19.78
N CYS A 268 -7.45 -6.23 -19.31
CA CYS A 268 -7.89 -7.54 -19.80
C CYS A 268 -8.22 -8.52 -18.67
N SER A 269 -9.28 -9.30 -18.82
CA SER A 269 -9.67 -10.32 -17.82
C SER A 269 -8.98 -11.68 -18.02
N GLU A 270 -8.04 -11.77 -18.96
CA GLU A 270 -7.29 -13.00 -19.21
C GLU A 270 -6.41 -13.38 -18.01
N PRO A 271 -6.29 -14.68 -17.68
CA PRO A 271 -5.42 -15.12 -16.60
C PRO A 271 -3.97 -14.67 -16.81
N ILE A 272 -3.35 -14.20 -15.73
CA ILE A 272 -1.94 -13.80 -15.78
C ILE A 272 -1.10 -15.07 -15.91
N PRO A 273 -0.20 -15.20 -16.91
CA PRO A 273 0.63 -16.39 -17.06
C PRO A 273 1.52 -16.65 -15.84
N ASP A 274 1.72 -17.91 -15.46
CA ASP A 274 2.45 -18.25 -14.22
C ASP A 274 3.95 -17.90 -14.25
N HIS A 275 4.52 -17.72 -15.44
CA HIS A 275 5.90 -17.23 -15.60
C HIS A 275 6.03 -15.70 -15.41
N VAL A 276 4.91 -14.97 -15.38
CA VAL A 276 4.88 -13.53 -15.11
C VAL A 276 4.45 -13.28 -13.68
N LYS A 277 5.34 -12.66 -12.90
CA LYS A 277 5.11 -12.28 -11.51
C LYS A 277 5.09 -10.77 -11.40
N ILE A 278 4.07 -10.25 -10.74
CA ILE A 278 3.90 -8.81 -10.52
C ILE A 278 3.81 -8.57 -9.02
N TYR A 279 4.89 -8.07 -8.44
CA TYR A 279 4.95 -7.69 -7.04
C TYR A 279 4.63 -6.20 -6.95
N ASN A 280 3.42 -5.86 -6.53
CA ASN A 280 2.99 -4.47 -6.59
C ASN A 280 2.07 -4.03 -5.44
N LYS A 281 1.84 -2.72 -5.42
CA LYS A 281 0.68 -2.13 -4.76
C LYS A 281 0.09 -1.04 -5.63
N THR A 282 -1.21 -1.15 -5.89
CA THR A 282 -1.99 -0.13 -6.59
C THR A 282 -2.67 0.85 -5.64
N GLY A 283 -3.03 2.02 -6.18
CA GLY A 283 -3.89 3.01 -5.54
C GLY A 283 -4.87 3.58 -6.56
N MET A 284 -6.13 3.76 -6.15
CA MET A 284 -7.17 4.39 -6.95
C MET A 284 -8.10 5.20 -6.04
N ALA A 285 -8.12 6.52 -6.18
CA ALA A 285 -9.05 7.42 -5.49
C ALA A 285 -8.91 8.86 -6.02
N TYR A 286 -9.97 9.67 -5.93
CA TYR A 286 -9.94 11.09 -6.31
C TYR A 286 -9.44 11.33 -7.75
N GLY A 287 -9.70 10.42 -8.69
CA GLY A 287 -9.20 10.48 -10.05
C GLY A 287 -7.75 10.02 -10.22
N TYR A 288 -7.00 9.78 -9.15
CA TYR A 288 -5.64 9.27 -9.24
C TYR A 288 -5.64 7.75 -9.36
N LEU A 289 -4.93 7.21 -10.36
CA LEU A 289 -4.52 5.81 -10.41
C LEU A 289 -3.01 5.73 -10.31
N ILE A 290 -2.53 4.85 -9.43
CA ILE A 290 -1.11 4.61 -9.19
C ILE A 290 -0.88 3.10 -9.21
N ASP A 291 0.23 2.68 -9.81
CA ASP A 291 0.77 1.34 -9.64
C ASP A 291 2.29 1.45 -9.44
N CYS A 292 2.80 0.71 -8.45
CA CYS A 292 4.22 0.60 -8.13
C CYS A 292 4.55 -0.89 -8.08
N ALA A 293 5.29 -1.36 -9.09
CA ALA A 293 5.52 -2.77 -9.31
C ALA A 293 6.99 -3.09 -9.57
N TYR A 294 7.41 -4.27 -9.11
CA TYR A 294 8.50 -5.03 -9.70
C TYR A 294 7.86 -6.15 -10.52
N ILE A 295 8.24 -6.23 -11.79
CA ILE A 295 7.69 -7.19 -12.74
C ILE A 295 8.81 -8.13 -13.17
N GLU A 296 8.56 -9.42 -13.10
CA GLU A 296 9.47 -10.49 -13.51
C GLU A 296 8.77 -11.41 -14.50
N ASP A 297 9.40 -11.66 -15.65
CA ASP A 297 9.05 -12.72 -16.59
C ASP A 297 10.21 -13.71 -16.64
N THR A 298 10.00 -14.86 -15.99
CA THR A 298 11.01 -15.91 -15.85
C THR A 298 11.28 -16.64 -17.16
N SER A 299 10.32 -16.67 -18.10
CA SER A 299 10.47 -17.32 -19.40
C SER A 299 11.36 -16.53 -20.36
N ASN A 300 11.39 -15.20 -20.21
CA ASN A 300 12.16 -14.30 -21.06
C ASN A 300 13.31 -13.59 -20.33
N ASN A 301 13.65 -14.03 -19.10
CA ASN A 301 14.68 -13.44 -18.24
C ASN A 301 14.61 -11.90 -18.22
N THR A 302 13.41 -11.38 -18.01
CA THR A 302 13.12 -9.95 -18.05
C THR A 302 12.61 -9.49 -16.70
N SER A 303 13.26 -8.51 -16.09
CA SER A 303 12.74 -7.89 -14.88
C SER A 303 13.02 -6.40 -14.79
N PHE A 304 12.10 -5.67 -14.18
CA PHE A 304 12.18 -4.22 -14.02
C PHE A 304 11.21 -3.71 -12.97
N TYR A 305 11.51 -2.54 -12.43
CA TYR A 305 10.54 -1.74 -11.68
C TYR A 305 9.84 -0.76 -12.60
N LEU A 306 8.55 -0.58 -12.36
CA LEU A 306 7.76 0.48 -12.94
C LEU A 306 6.86 1.10 -11.87
N THR A 307 6.95 2.42 -11.75
CA THR A 307 6.10 3.19 -10.85
C THR A 307 5.54 4.38 -11.59
N ALA A 308 4.23 4.47 -11.70
CA ALA A 308 3.54 5.50 -12.45
C ALA A 308 2.25 5.94 -11.76
N MET A 309 1.89 7.20 -11.97
CA MET A 309 0.61 7.76 -11.57
C MET A 309 0.00 8.51 -12.77
N ILE A 310 -1.29 8.35 -12.96
CA ILE A 310 -2.10 9.17 -13.86
C ILE A 310 -3.30 9.73 -13.08
N HIS A 311 -3.70 10.96 -13.39
CA HIS A 311 -4.87 11.62 -12.81
C HIS A 311 -5.93 11.83 -13.90
N VAL A 312 -7.06 11.14 -13.76
CA VAL A 312 -8.25 11.22 -14.62
C VAL A 312 -9.40 11.82 -13.81
N ASN A 313 -9.58 13.13 -13.94
CA ASN A 313 -10.65 13.89 -13.31
C ASN A 313 -10.99 15.07 -14.22
N LYS A 314 -11.68 14.80 -15.33
CA LYS A 314 -11.93 15.82 -16.36
C LYS A 314 -12.80 16.97 -15.87
N ASN A 315 -13.82 16.70 -15.05
CA ASN A 315 -14.72 17.71 -14.53
C ASN A 315 -14.11 18.53 -13.38
N GLN A 316 -12.99 18.07 -12.81
CA GLN A 316 -12.26 18.68 -11.70
C GLN A 316 -13.08 18.77 -10.41
N ILE A 317 -14.04 17.87 -10.23
CA ILE A 317 -14.82 17.73 -9.01
C ILE A 317 -14.28 16.50 -8.26
N TYR A 318 -14.06 16.65 -6.96
CA TYR A 318 -13.63 15.55 -6.10
C TYR A 318 -14.84 14.95 -5.36
N ASN A 319 -14.74 13.68 -4.97
CA ASN A 319 -15.79 12.91 -4.27
C ASN A 319 -17.13 12.72 -5.01
N ASP A 320 -17.25 13.07 -6.28
CA ASP A 320 -18.50 12.87 -7.05
C ASP A 320 -18.63 11.46 -7.66
N GLY A 321 -17.57 10.66 -7.61
CA GLY A 321 -17.53 9.32 -8.19
C GLY A 321 -17.38 9.29 -9.71
N ILE A 322 -17.19 10.44 -10.37
CA ILE A 322 -17.12 10.55 -11.82
C ILE A 322 -15.66 10.69 -12.25
N TYR A 323 -15.04 9.56 -12.58
CA TYR A 323 -13.64 9.51 -13.02
C TYR A 323 -13.49 8.60 -14.23
N GLU A 324 -12.60 8.94 -15.16
CA GLU A 324 -12.34 8.16 -16.38
C GLU A 324 -11.42 6.95 -16.12
N TYR A 325 -11.61 6.25 -15.00
CA TYR A 325 -10.80 5.11 -14.59
C TYR A 325 -10.82 3.99 -15.63
N LYS A 326 -12.02 3.55 -16.04
CA LYS A 326 -12.18 2.41 -16.94
C LYS A 326 -11.84 2.75 -18.40
N THR A 327 -12.12 3.97 -18.83
CA THR A 327 -12.01 4.38 -20.24
C THR A 327 -10.65 4.97 -20.59
N ILE A 328 -9.91 5.52 -19.62
CA ILE A 328 -8.60 6.17 -19.85
C ILE A 328 -7.54 5.64 -18.88
N GLY A 329 -7.79 5.71 -17.58
CA GLY A 329 -6.77 5.46 -16.56
C GLY A 329 -6.15 4.07 -16.59
N ILE A 330 -7.01 3.04 -16.47
CA ILE A 330 -6.60 1.63 -16.46
C ILE A 330 -5.97 1.23 -17.81
N PRO A 331 -6.60 1.49 -18.98
CA PRO A 331 -5.98 1.20 -20.27
C PRO A 331 -4.61 1.86 -20.47
N PHE A 332 -4.44 3.11 -20.02
CA PHE A 332 -3.15 3.81 -20.10
C PHE A 332 -2.06 3.10 -19.29
N LEU A 333 -2.35 2.74 -18.03
CA LEU A 333 -1.37 2.04 -17.19
C LEU A 333 -1.05 0.65 -17.75
N ALA A 334 -2.06 -0.09 -18.21
CA ALA A 334 -1.86 -1.40 -18.80
C ALA A 334 -0.94 -1.33 -20.04
N GLU A 335 -1.20 -0.40 -20.95
CA GLU A 335 -0.40 -0.20 -22.17
C GLU A 335 1.02 0.32 -21.86
N LEU A 336 1.16 1.21 -20.88
CA LEU A 336 2.47 1.63 -20.38
C LEU A 336 3.27 0.43 -19.87
N GLY A 337 2.64 -0.45 -19.09
CA GLY A 337 3.24 -1.69 -18.60
C GLY A 337 3.71 -2.60 -19.75
N ARG A 338 2.85 -2.85 -20.75
CA ARG A 338 3.19 -3.65 -21.94
C ARG A 338 4.34 -3.03 -22.74
N THR A 339 4.32 -1.72 -22.94
CA THR A 339 5.37 -0.99 -23.65
C THR A 339 6.71 -1.13 -22.95
N MET A 340 6.75 -0.93 -21.63
CA MET A 340 7.98 -1.05 -20.84
C MET A 340 8.48 -2.50 -20.75
N TYR A 341 7.57 -3.48 -20.69
CA TYR A 341 7.91 -4.90 -20.80
C TYR A 341 8.60 -5.22 -22.13
N LEU A 342 8.01 -4.83 -23.26
CA LEU A 342 8.59 -5.07 -24.60
C LEU A 342 9.94 -4.36 -24.78
N TYR A 343 10.07 -3.13 -24.28
CA TYR A 343 11.32 -2.39 -24.30
C TYR A 343 12.42 -3.11 -23.48
N THR A 344 12.09 -3.56 -22.27
CA THR A 344 13.05 -4.26 -21.41
C THR A 344 13.46 -5.60 -22.03
N LYS A 345 12.49 -6.37 -22.52
CA LYS A 345 12.71 -7.66 -23.19
C LYS A 345 13.65 -7.55 -24.39
N LYS A 346 13.55 -6.47 -25.17
CA LYS A 346 14.47 -6.21 -26.29
C LYS A 346 15.90 -5.92 -25.85
N LYS A 347 16.10 -5.33 -24.66
CA LYS A 347 17.42 -5.05 -24.07
C LYS A 347 18.03 -6.24 -23.34
N SER A 348 17.22 -7.25 -22.98
CA SER A 348 17.67 -8.48 -22.31
C SER A 348 18.10 -9.58 -23.29
N ARG A 349 17.78 -9.42 -24.58
CA ARG A 349 18.32 -10.22 -25.70
C ARG A 349 19.64 -9.63 -26.16
#